data_AF-A0A972QET3-F1
#
_entry.id   AF-A0A972QET3-F1
#
_cell.length_a   1.000
_cell.length_b   1.000
_cell.length_c   1.000
_cell.angle_alpha   90.00
_cell.angle_beta   90.00
_cell.angle_gamma   90.00
#
_symmetry.space_group_name_H-M   'P 1'
#
loop_
_entity.id
_entity.type
_entity.pdbx_description
1 polymer ?
#
loop_
_entity_poly.entity_id
_entity_poly.type
_entity_poly.pdbx_seq_one_letter_code
_entity_poly.pdbx_strand_id
1 'polypeptide(L)' 'MFNLRDKLKERINLNPTNTAIQFRENDRWHNISYRELGIGIKSLSMHLLEEGVQKGNKIGIAVEN' A
#
# COMPACT_ATOMS: atom_id res chain seq x y z
N MET A 1 17.94 -11.02 -7.09
CA MET A 1 16.46 -11.14 -7.23
C MET A 1 15.84 -9.90 -6.62
N PHE A 2 15.16 -9.05 -7.38
CA PHE A 2 14.60 -7.81 -6.85
C PHE A 2 13.30 -8.09 -6.10
N ASN A 3 13.24 -7.77 -4.81
CA ASN A 3 12.05 -7.88 -3.98
C ASN A 3 11.13 -6.68 -4.24
N LEU A 4 9.83 -6.93 -4.48
CA LEU A 4 8.80 -5.90 -4.68
C LEU A 4 8.83 -4.84 -3.56
N ARG A 5 9.06 -5.27 -2.32
CA ARG A 5 9.18 -4.39 -1.15
C ARG A 5 10.27 -3.34 -1.32
N ASP A 6 11.42 -3.73 -1.86
CA ASP A 6 12.58 -2.85 -1.96
C ASP A 6 12.38 -1.81 -3.07
N LYS A 7 11.78 -2.21 -4.20
CA LYS A 7 11.37 -1.28 -5.26
C LYS A 7 10.31 -0.27 -4.78
N LEU A 8 9.33 -0.73 -3.99
CA LEU A 8 8.33 0.17 -3.41
C LEU A 8 8.96 1.17 -2.45
N LYS A 9 9.84 0.71 -1.54
CA LYS A 9 10.57 1.59 -0.63
C LYS A 9 11.42 2.62 -1.38
N GLU A 10 12.12 2.20 -2.43
CA GLU A 10 12.90 3.09 -3.27
C GLU A 10 12.02 4.19 -3.89
N ARG A 11 10.86 3.84 -4.46
CA ARG A 11 9.93 4.83 -5.02
C ARG A 11 9.35 5.77 -3.97
N ILE A 12 8.99 5.27 -2.78
CA ILE A 12 8.52 6.07 -1.65
C ILE A 12 9.57 7.11 -1.24
N ASN A 13 10.85 6.74 -1.23
CA ASN A 13 11.92 7.63 -0.81
C ASN A 13 12.33 8.63 -1.89
N LEU A 14 12.49 8.17 -3.14
CA LEU A 14 13.01 9.01 -4.22
C LEU A 14 11.94 9.91 -4.84
N ASN A 15 10.68 9.48 -4.85
CA ASN A 15 9.59 10.18 -5.56
C ASN A 15 8.30 10.26 -4.71
N PRO A 16 8.36 10.81 -3.48
CA PRO A 16 7.25 10.70 -2.51
C PRO A 16 5.96 11.38 -2.97
N THR A 17 6.04 12.43 -3.80
CA THR A 17 4.88 13.21 -4.26
C THR A 17 4.31 12.71 -5.59
N ASN A 18 5.00 11.80 -6.29
CA ASN A 18 4.49 11.25 -7.55
C ASN A 18 3.27 10.38 -7.27
N THR A 19 2.33 10.36 -8.22
CA THR A 19 1.16 9.48 -8.14
C THR A 19 1.61 8.01 -8.19
N ALA A 20 1.19 7.23 -7.20
CA ALA A 20 1.43 5.80 -7.11
C ALA A 20 0.20 4.99 -7.56
N ILE A 21 -0.99 5.45 -7.18
CA ILE A 21 -2.27 4.83 -7.55
C ILE A 21 -3.21 5.94 -8.01
N GLN A 22 -3.92 5.68 -9.10
CA GLN A 22 -5.04 6.48 -9.55
C GLN A 22 -6.26 5.57 -9.68
N PHE A 23 -7.39 5.97 -9.11
CA PHE A 23 -8.63 5.22 -9.16
C PHE A 23 -9.83 6.16 -9.27
N ARG A 24 -10.97 5.62 -9.67
CA ARG A 24 -12.21 6.37 -9.82
C ARG A 24 -13.22 5.93 -8.77
N GLU A 25 -13.80 6.89 -8.06
CA GLU A 25 -14.81 6.68 -7.03
C GLU A 25 -15.93 7.71 -7.22
N ASN A 26 -17.18 7.26 -7.34
CA ASN A 26 -18.35 8.13 -7.53
C ASN A 26 -18.15 9.19 -8.64
N ASP A 27 -17.69 8.73 -9.81
CA ASP A 27 -17.33 9.52 -10.98
C ASP A 27 -16.14 10.49 -10.84
N ARG A 28 -15.47 10.56 -9.68
CA ARG A 28 -14.32 11.43 -9.43
C ARG A 28 -13.01 10.64 -9.51
N TRP A 29 -11.97 11.27 -10.04
CA TRP A 29 -10.62 10.70 -10.05
C TRP A 29 -9.90 11.04 -8.75
N HIS A 30 -9.37 10.02 -8.10
CA HIS A 30 -8.56 10.12 -6.89
C HIS A 30 -7.14 9.68 -7.21
N ASN A 31 -6.17 10.43 -6.67
CA ASN A 31 -4.75 10.11 -6.78
C ASN A 31 -4.19 9.88 -5.39
N ILE A 32 -3.44 8.80 -5.22
CA ILE A 32 -2.66 8.52 -4.01
C ILE A 32 -1.20 8.65 -4.39
N SER A 33 -0.47 9.52 -3.69
CA SER A 33 0.98 9.66 -3.84
C SER A 33 1.73 8.47 -3.25
N TYR A 34 2.99 8.27 -3.65
CA TYR A 34 3.84 7.24 -3.04
C TYR A 34 3.99 7.43 -1.52
N ARG A 35 4.03 8.69 -1.03
CA ARG A 35 4.04 8.98 0.41
C ARG A 35 2.78 8.45 1.11
N GLU A 36 1.61 8.78 0.59
CA GLU A 36 0.33 8.33 1.17
C GLU A 36 0.20 6.81 1.13
N LEU A 37 0.57 6.19 0.00
CA LEU A 37 0.63 4.74 -0.11
C LEU A 37 1.57 4.12 0.94
N GLY A 38 2.74 4.72 1.15
CA GLY A 38 3.70 4.26 2.16
C GLY A 38 3.15 4.34 3.58
N ILE A 39 2.41 5.40 3.91
CA ILE A 39 1.71 5.54 5.20
C ILE A 39 0.63 4.46 5.34
N GLY A 40 -0.18 4.25 4.30
CA GLY A 40 -1.22 3.23 4.28
C GLY A 40 -0.67 1.81 4.46
N ILE A 41 0.38 1.45 3.73
CA ILE A 41 1.06 0.15 3.86
C ILE A 41 1.58 -0.05 5.29
N LYS A 42 2.22 0.97 5.87
CA LYS A 42 2.75 0.89 7.24
C LYS A 42 1.62 0.70 8.26
N SER A 43 0.56 1.48 8.16
CA SER A 43 -0.60 1.40 9.06
C SER A 43 -1.27 0.03 8.97
N LEU A 44 -1.54 -0.47 7.76
CA LEU A 44 -2.11 -1.80 7.55
C LEU A 44 -1.20 -2.90 8.10
N SER A 45 0.12 -2.80 7.87
CA SER A 45 1.09 -3.78 8.37
C SER A 45 1.10 -3.84 9.90
N MET A 46 1.02 -2.69 10.59
CA MET A 46 0.95 -2.65 12.05
C MET A 46 -0.34 -3.28 12.57
N HIS A 47 -1.48 -2.93 11.97
CA HIS A 47 -2.77 -3.49 12.35
C HIS A 47 -2.80 -5.02 12.16
N LEU A 48 -2.29 -5.55 11.04
CA LEU A 48 -2.22 -7.00 10.83
C LEU A 48 -1.33 -7.70 11.88
N LEU A 49 -0.25 -7.07 12.32
CA LEU A 49 0.59 -7.61 13.40
C LEU A 49 -0.15 -7.62 14.75
N GLU A 50 -0.94 -6.57 15.03
CA GLU A 50 -1.79 -6.48 16.23
C GLU A 50 -2.88 -7.55 16.25
N GLU A 51 -3.44 -7.90 15.09
CA GLU A 51 -4.36 -9.03 14.90
C GLU A 51 -3.67 -10.41 14.91
N GLY A 52 -2.35 -10.46 15.16
CA GLY A 52 -1.60 -11.70 15.33
C GLY A 52 -1.14 -12.35 14.02
N VAL A 53 -1.21 -11.66 12.89
CA VAL A 53 -0.70 -12.18 11.60
C VAL A 53 0.82 -12.32 11.66
N GLN A 54 1.31 -13.49 11.26
CA GLN A 54 2.73 -13.82 11.24
C GLN A 54 3.22 -14.19 9.84
N LYS A 55 4.55 -14.22 9.69
CA LYS A 55 5.20 -14.65 8.46
C LYS A 55 4.72 -16.06 8.08
N GLY A 56 4.21 -16.20 6.85
CA GLY A 56 3.70 -17.46 6.31
C GLY A 56 2.19 -17.63 6.43
N ASN A 57 1.49 -16.78 7.20
CA ASN A 57 0.04 -16.74 7.16
C ASN A 57 -0.46 -16.22 5.80
N LYS A 58 -1.65 -16.68 5.41
CA LYS A 58 -2.36 -16.22 4.21
C LYS A 58 -3.46 -15.26 4.65
N ILE A 59 -3.63 -14.16 3.91
CA ILE A 59 -4.63 -13.13 4.19
C ILE A 59 -5.61 -13.11 3.02
N GLY A 60 -6.90 -13.24 3.32
CA GLY A 60 -7.97 -13.06 2.32
C GLY A 60 -8.35 -11.58 2.21
N ILE A 61 -8.59 -11.10 1.00
CA ILE A 61 -9.09 -9.75 0.75
C ILE A 61 -10.49 -9.91 0.14
N ALA A 62 -11.51 -9.49 0.87
CA ALA A 62 -12.89 -9.42 0.39
C ALA A 62 -13.25 -7.94 0.22
N VAL A 63 -13.57 -7.54 -1.00
CA VAL A 63 -13.97 -6.17 -1.35
C VAL A 63 -15.24 -6.23 -2.18
N GLU A 64 -16.19 -5.36 -1.86
CA GLU A 64 -17.37 -5.10 -2.69
C GLU A 64 -17.02 -3.95 -3.65
N ASN A 65 -17.44 -4.07 -4.91
CA ASN A 65 -17.18 -3.07 -5.97
C ASN A 65 -18.25 -1.99 -6.00
#